data_AF-A0A977L856-F1
#
_entry.id   AF-A0A977L856-F1
#
_cell.length_a   1.000
_cell.length_b   1.000
_cell.length_c   1.000
_cell.angle_alpha   90.00
_cell.angle_beta   90.00
_cell.angle_gamma   90.00
#
_symmetry.space_group_name_H-M   'P 1'
#
loop_
_entity.id
_entity.type
_entity.pdbx_description
1 polymer ?
#
loop_
_entity_poly.entity_id
_entity_poly.type
_entity_poly.pdbx_seq_one_letter_code
_entity_poly.pdbx_strand_id
1 'polypeptide(L)'
;MSNDKKEIMKRLRVFFIFATIGFTLLISCEKDEPKSKIRLCADNGNFYYSGGGKIYLGKQSLSEIYIVFKQEEVTKGLADSILSKYPFITNSTKAGNNNYHEIWGRINETLTDCTQVNDYLKELNKDDEIFSATPIFYTNENDPNSYFVVLSEVLTKHDENIVSESDFKDYAETKNLELINAKYSTQYFKVKNVATGFESIEIAQQIYESGQAEYSHPNFIVKIELH
;
A
#
# COMPACT_ATOMS: atom_id res chain seq x y z
N MET A 1 31.82 -9.69 67.83
CA MET A 1 31.48 -10.31 66.53
C MET A 1 32.79 -10.64 65.83
N SER A 2 33.12 -11.92 65.65
CA SER A 2 34.44 -12.40 65.17
C SER A 2 34.82 -11.78 63.82
N ASN A 3 36.12 -11.49 63.62
CA ASN A 3 36.67 -10.94 62.39
C ASN A 3 36.29 -11.78 61.14
N ASP A 4 36.11 -13.08 61.30
CA ASP A 4 35.70 -13.98 60.21
C ASP A 4 34.29 -13.69 59.67
N LYS A 5 33.36 -13.26 60.52
CA LYS A 5 31.99 -12.92 60.08
C LYS A 5 31.95 -11.64 59.23
N LYS A 6 32.89 -10.71 59.44
CA LYS A 6 33.00 -9.47 58.65
C LYS A 6 33.54 -9.75 57.25
N GLU A 7 34.51 -10.65 57.11
CA GLU A 7 35.07 -11.01 55.80
C GLU A 7 34.05 -11.73 54.90
N ILE A 8 33.29 -12.68 55.47
CA ILE A 8 32.28 -13.44 54.72
C ILE A 8 31.16 -12.52 54.20
N MET A 9 30.68 -11.57 55.03
CA MET A 9 29.68 -10.59 54.59
C MET A 9 30.19 -9.64 53.50
N LYS A 10 31.50 -9.30 53.52
CA LYS A 10 32.11 -8.45 52.49
C LYS A 10 32.21 -9.19 51.15
N ARG A 11 32.59 -10.47 51.17
CA ARG A 11 32.64 -11.32 49.97
C ARG A 11 31.23 -11.56 49.39
N LEU A 12 30.22 -11.80 50.23
CA LEU A 12 28.83 -11.91 49.79
C LEU A 12 28.30 -10.61 49.16
N ARG A 13 28.58 -9.44 49.75
CA ARG A 13 28.17 -8.15 49.16
C ARG A 13 28.83 -7.88 47.82
N VAL A 14 30.11 -8.19 47.67
CA VAL A 14 30.82 -8.07 46.39
C VAL A 14 30.22 -9.02 45.35
N PHE A 15 29.90 -10.26 45.72
CA PHE A 15 29.26 -11.22 44.82
C PHE A 15 27.86 -10.78 44.37
N PHE A 16 27.06 -10.22 45.27
CA PHE A 16 25.75 -9.65 44.93
C PHE A 16 25.85 -8.45 43.98
N ILE A 17 26.87 -7.59 44.13
CA ILE A 17 27.11 -6.45 43.23
C ILE A 17 27.51 -6.92 41.83
N PHE A 18 28.36 -7.94 41.72
CA PHE A 18 28.71 -8.51 40.41
C PHE A 18 27.53 -9.24 39.76
N ALA A 19 26.67 -9.90 40.54
CA ALA A 19 25.47 -10.55 40.04
C ALA A 19 24.42 -9.55 39.51
N THR A 20 24.23 -8.40 40.17
CA THR A 20 23.31 -7.37 39.71
C THR A 20 23.82 -6.61 38.49
N ILE A 21 25.12 -6.33 38.38
CA ILE A 21 25.72 -5.73 37.18
C ILE A 21 25.65 -6.70 35.98
N GLY A 22 25.84 -8.00 36.22
CA GLY A 22 25.67 -9.03 35.19
C GLY A 22 24.24 -9.14 34.68
N PHE A 23 23.24 -8.98 35.56
CA PHE A 23 21.83 -9.02 35.18
C PHE A 23 21.36 -7.75 34.45
N THR A 24 21.86 -6.56 34.80
CA THR A 24 21.49 -5.32 34.10
C THR A 24 22.09 -5.23 32.69
N LEU A 25 23.26 -5.83 32.45
CA LEU A 25 23.87 -5.89 31.11
C LEU A 25 23.14 -6.84 30.15
N LEU A 26 22.40 -7.83 30.66
CA LEU A 26 21.65 -8.77 29.82
C LEU A 26 20.25 -8.25 29.42
N ILE A 27 19.72 -7.24 30.10
CA ILE A 27 18.39 -6.67 29.80
C ILE A 27 18.48 -5.57 28.72
N SER A 28 19.67 -5.02 28.45
CA SER A 28 19.85 -3.88 27.53
C SER A 28 20.26 -4.26 26.10
N CYS A 29 19.89 -5.46 25.65
CA CYS A 29 19.98 -5.85 24.24
C CYS A 29 18.58 -6.21 23.71
N GLU A 30 17.64 -5.27 23.82
CA GLU A 30 16.62 -5.15 22.77
C GLU A 30 17.39 -4.79 21.50
N LYS A 31 17.69 -5.82 20.69
CA LYS A 31 18.14 -5.62 19.33
C LYS A 31 17.02 -4.83 18.65
N ASP A 32 17.26 -3.57 18.30
CA ASP A 32 16.43 -2.89 17.31
C ASP A 32 16.34 -3.83 16.11
N GLU A 33 15.17 -4.44 15.92
CA GLU A 33 14.92 -5.25 14.74
C GLU A 33 15.22 -4.34 13.56
N PRO A 34 16.10 -4.75 12.63
CA PRO A 34 16.42 -3.91 11.49
C PRO A 34 15.09 -3.63 10.77
N LYS A 35 14.66 -2.36 10.79
CA LYS A 35 13.48 -1.90 10.05
C LYS A 35 13.63 -2.46 8.64
N SER A 36 12.72 -3.36 8.25
CA SER A 36 12.71 -3.99 6.93
C SER A 36 12.81 -2.89 5.88
N LYS A 37 13.98 -2.77 5.23
CA LYS A 37 14.18 -1.77 4.19
C LYS A 37 13.35 -2.18 2.97
N ILE A 38 12.30 -1.42 2.67
CA ILE A 38 11.49 -1.66 1.49
C ILE A 38 12.31 -1.23 0.27
N ARG A 39 12.39 -2.10 -0.74
CA ARG A 39 12.99 -1.75 -2.03
C ARG A 39 11.94 -1.05 -2.88
N LEU A 40 12.29 0.12 -3.39
CA LEU A 40 11.42 0.93 -4.22
C LEU A 40 12.01 1.08 -5.62
N CYS A 41 11.12 1.34 -6.58
CA CYS A 41 11.50 1.78 -7.90
C CYS A 41 12.28 3.09 -7.87
N ALA A 42 13.01 3.34 -8.95
CA ALA A 42 13.46 4.71 -9.25
C ALA A 42 12.23 5.63 -9.32
N ASP A 43 12.45 6.94 -9.17
CA ASP A 43 11.34 7.89 -9.25
C ASP A 43 10.70 7.80 -10.64
N ASN A 44 9.46 7.34 -10.67
CA ASN A 44 8.69 7.12 -11.89
C ASN A 44 7.79 8.32 -12.21
N GLY A 45 7.84 9.41 -11.42
CA GLY A 45 7.05 10.60 -11.68
C GLY A 45 5.54 10.34 -11.65
N ASN A 46 5.07 9.36 -10.88
CA ASN A 46 3.64 9.09 -10.74
C ASN A 46 2.98 10.21 -9.93
N PHE A 47 2.02 10.91 -10.53
CA PHE A 47 1.31 12.02 -9.90
C PHE A 47 -0.20 11.97 -10.18
N TYR A 48 -0.96 12.78 -9.47
CA TYR A 48 -2.35 13.11 -9.82
C TYR A 48 -2.58 14.61 -9.62
N TYR A 49 -3.71 15.11 -10.11
CA TYR A 49 -4.08 16.52 -9.91
C TYR A 49 -5.03 16.66 -8.73
N SER A 50 -4.73 17.60 -7.84
CA SER A 50 -5.64 18.02 -6.77
C SER A 50 -5.36 19.47 -6.38
N GLY A 51 -6.43 20.23 -6.11
CA GLY A 51 -6.32 21.65 -5.73
C GLY A 51 -5.59 22.52 -6.76
N GLY A 52 -5.66 22.16 -8.05
CA GLY A 52 -4.98 22.90 -9.14
C GLY A 52 -3.49 22.56 -9.32
N GLY A 53 -2.94 21.61 -8.55
CA GLY A 53 -1.52 21.23 -8.59
C GLY A 53 -1.29 19.74 -8.77
N LYS A 54 -0.05 19.38 -9.12
CA LYS A 54 0.41 17.98 -9.17
C LYS A 54 0.79 17.51 -7.77
N ILE A 55 0.25 16.38 -7.36
CA ILE A 55 0.63 15.66 -6.14
C ILE A 55 1.32 14.36 -6.56
N TYR A 56 2.58 14.19 -6.16
CA TYR A 56 3.37 13.00 -6.45
C TYR A 56 3.11 11.91 -5.42
N LEU A 57 2.92 10.68 -5.89
CA LEU A 57 2.58 9.50 -5.06
C LEU A 57 3.81 8.91 -4.35
N GLY A 58 5.01 9.37 -4.68
CA GLY A 58 6.27 8.78 -4.22
C GLY A 58 6.74 7.66 -5.16
N LYS A 59 7.40 6.65 -4.59
CA LYS A 59 8.04 5.58 -5.36
C LYS A 59 7.29 4.28 -5.22
N GLN A 60 7.12 3.57 -6.33
CA GLN A 60 6.45 2.27 -6.39
C GLN A 60 7.23 1.21 -5.61
N SER A 61 6.53 0.35 -4.88
CA SER A 61 7.11 -0.80 -4.19
C SER A 61 7.55 -1.88 -5.16
N LEU A 62 8.73 -2.45 -4.91
CA LEU A 62 9.21 -3.65 -5.61
C LEU A 62 8.80 -4.96 -4.93
N SER A 63 8.29 -4.87 -3.71
CA SER A 63 8.00 -6.03 -2.86
C SER A 63 6.52 -6.22 -2.60
N GLU A 64 5.67 -5.24 -2.89
CA GLU A 64 4.28 -5.25 -2.43
C GLU A 64 3.34 -4.70 -3.50
N ILE A 65 2.21 -5.39 -3.64
CA ILE A 65 1.10 -5.02 -4.50
C ILE A 65 -0.20 -5.19 -3.73
N TYR A 66 -1.23 -4.47 -4.14
CA TYR A 66 -2.57 -4.60 -3.59
C TYR A 66 -3.45 -5.38 -4.56
N ILE A 67 -4.20 -6.36 -4.05
CA ILE A 67 -5.04 -7.23 -4.86
C ILE A 67 -6.46 -7.19 -4.29
N VAL A 68 -7.42 -6.95 -5.18
CA VAL A 68 -8.85 -7.02 -4.91
C VAL A 68 -9.41 -8.17 -5.72
N PHE A 69 -10.04 -9.13 -5.07
CA PHE A 69 -10.69 -10.26 -5.73
C PHE A 69 -12.07 -9.87 -6.25
N LYS A 70 -12.57 -10.62 -7.23
CA LYS A 70 -13.88 -10.35 -7.84
C LYS A 70 -15.04 -10.76 -6.95
N GLN A 71 -14.84 -11.77 -6.09
CA GLN A 71 -15.84 -12.22 -5.12
C GLN A 71 -15.82 -11.31 -3.89
N GLU A 72 -16.99 -10.92 -3.38
CA GLU A 72 -17.10 -10.07 -2.19
C GLU A 72 -16.68 -10.79 -0.89
N GLU A 73 -16.96 -12.08 -0.78
CA GLU A 73 -16.57 -12.91 0.36
C GLU A 73 -15.47 -13.89 -0.05
N VAL A 74 -14.25 -13.64 0.44
CA VAL A 74 -13.09 -14.48 0.14
C VAL A 74 -12.51 -15.02 1.44
N THR A 75 -12.41 -16.35 1.52
CA THR A 75 -11.70 -17.01 2.62
C THR A 75 -10.20 -17.02 2.34
N LYS A 76 -9.39 -17.13 3.39
CA LYS A 76 -7.94 -17.31 3.23
C LYS A 76 -7.57 -18.45 2.27
N GLY A 77 -8.21 -19.61 2.41
CA GLY A 77 -7.91 -20.77 1.57
C GLY A 77 -8.23 -20.54 0.09
N LEU A 78 -9.29 -19.77 -0.21
CA LEU A 78 -9.61 -19.38 -1.57
C LEU A 78 -8.57 -18.39 -2.13
N ALA A 79 -8.22 -17.35 -1.36
CA ALA A 79 -7.18 -16.40 -1.75
C ALA A 79 -5.84 -17.11 -2.01
N ASP A 80 -5.40 -17.99 -1.09
CA ASP A 80 -4.18 -18.79 -1.23
C ASP A 80 -4.24 -19.67 -2.49
N SER A 81 -5.39 -20.28 -2.79
CA SER A 81 -5.59 -21.09 -3.99
C SER A 81 -5.46 -20.27 -5.27
N ILE A 82 -6.08 -19.09 -5.34
CA ILE A 82 -5.99 -18.20 -6.51
C ILE A 82 -4.54 -17.74 -6.69
N LEU A 83 -3.89 -17.30 -5.62
CA LEU A 83 -2.52 -16.77 -5.68
C LEU A 83 -1.45 -17.84 -5.93
N SER A 84 -1.72 -19.11 -5.61
CA SER A 84 -0.78 -20.21 -5.88
C SER A 84 -0.46 -20.41 -7.36
N LYS A 85 -1.28 -19.86 -8.27
CA LYS A 85 -1.02 -19.81 -9.72
C LYS A 85 0.20 -18.94 -10.07
N TYR A 86 0.58 -18.01 -9.17
CA TYR A 86 1.57 -16.96 -9.43
C TYR A 86 2.84 -17.18 -8.60
N PRO A 87 3.90 -17.79 -9.15
CA PRO A 87 5.09 -18.16 -8.40
C PRO A 87 5.89 -16.96 -7.86
N PHE A 88 5.61 -15.74 -8.36
CA PHE A 88 6.22 -14.51 -7.89
C PHE A 88 5.57 -13.98 -6.59
N ILE A 89 4.37 -14.42 -6.23
CA ILE A 89 3.71 -14.08 -4.97
C ILE A 89 4.22 -15.01 -3.87
N THR A 90 4.76 -14.44 -2.80
CA THR A 90 5.22 -15.20 -1.64
C THR A 90 4.07 -15.44 -0.66
N ASN A 91 4.12 -16.53 0.13
CA ASN A 91 3.08 -16.96 1.09
C ASN A 91 2.73 -15.96 2.23
N SER A 92 3.24 -14.73 2.17
CA SER A 92 2.97 -13.68 3.14
C SER A 92 1.94 -12.70 2.59
N THR A 93 0.68 -13.12 2.54
CA THR A 93 -0.44 -12.21 2.29
C THR A 93 -0.94 -11.62 3.60
N LYS A 94 -1.18 -10.31 3.63
CA LYS A 94 -1.84 -9.65 4.76
C LYS A 94 -3.22 -9.18 4.32
N ALA A 95 -4.27 -9.58 5.04
CA ALA A 95 -5.60 -9.04 4.90
C ALA A 95 -5.87 -8.02 6.02
N GLY A 96 -6.63 -6.96 5.73
CA GLY A 96 -7.01 -5.96 6.73
C GLY A 96 -8.04 -6.46 7.74
N ASN A 97 -8.74 -7.56 7.44
CA ASN A 97 -9.75 -8.19 8.28
C ASN A 97 -9.88 -9.70 7.96
N ASN A 98 -10.90 -10.37 8.50
CA ASN A 98 -11.12 -11.81 8.28
C ASN A 98 -11.65 -12.15 6.87
N ASN A 99 -12.11 -11.16 6.11
CA ASN A 99 -12.44 -11.25 4.70
C ASN A 99 -11.19 -10.92 3.88
N TYR A 100 -10.77 -11.87 3.05
CA TYR A 100 -9.59 -11.76 2.19
C TYR A 100 -9.95 -11.16 0.82
N HIS A 101 -11.09 -10.47 0.69
CA HIS A 101 -11.50 -9.78 -0.53
C HIS A 101 -10.42 -8.79 -1.01
N GLU A 102 -9.72 -8.19 -0.06
CA GLU A 102 -8.62 -7.26 -0.30
C GLU A 102 -7.38 -7.71 0.47
N ILE A 103 -6.25 -7.81 -0.23
CA ILE A 103 -5.00 -8.27 0.37
C ILE A 103 -3.79 -7.47 -0.11
N TRP A 104 -2.77 -7.42 0.74
CA TRP A 104 -1.40 -7.13 0.34
C TRP A 104 -0.70 -8.40 -0.09
N GLY A 105 -0.37 -8.49 -1.38
CA GLY A 105 0.49 -9.51 -1.93
C GLY A 105 1.96 -9.10 -1.79
N ARG A 106 2.79 -10.02 -1.29
CA ARG A 106 4.24 -9.83 -1.22
C ARG A 106 4.89 -10.51 -2.42
N ILE A 107 5.84 -9.83 -3.05
CA ILE A 107 6.66 -10.30 -4.16
C ILE A 107 8.09 -10.45 -3.65
N ASN A 108 8.83 -11.43 -4.16
CA ASN A 108 10.26 -11.54 -3.87
C ASN A 108 11.03 -10.40 -4.56
N GLU A 109 11.34 -9.35 -3.80
CA GLU A 109 12.02 -8.15 -4.28
C GLU A 109 13.50 -8.38 -4.64
N THR A 110 14.11 -9.51 -4.25
CA THR A 110 15.54 -9.75 -4.52
C THR A 110 15.85 -10.03 -5.99
N LEU A 111 14.86 -10.49 -6.75
CA LEU A 111 14.99 -10.91 -8.15
C LEU A 111 14.21 -10.03 -9.13
N THR A 112 13.67 -8.89 -8.66
CA THR A 112 12.64 -8.14 -9.37
C THR A 112 13.06 -6.68 -9.56
N ASP A 113 12.76 -6.12 -10.74
CA ASP A 113 12.85 -4.69 -11.06
C ASP A 113 11.47 -4.10 -11.37
N CYS A 114 11.41 -2.80 -11.65
CA CYS A 114 10.14 -2.09 -11.87
C CYS A 114 9.36 -2.61 -13.08
N THR A 115 10.07 -2.93 -14.16
CA THR A 115 9.46 -3.49 -15.37
C THR A 115 8.81 -4.83 -15.03
N GLN A 116 9.52 -5.65 -14.28
CA GLN A 116 9.05 -6.96 -13.86
C GLN A 116 7.83 -6.88 -12.93
N VAL A 117 7.79 -5.94 -11.98
CA VAL A 117 6.58 -5.70 -11.15
C VAL A 117 5.40 -5.26 -12.01
N ASN A 118 5.62 -4.36 -12.96
CA ASN A 118 4.55 -3.91 -13.86
C ASN A 118 4.01 -5.05 -14.72
N ASP A 119 4.86 -5.98 -15.15
CA ASP A 119 4.43 -7.16 -15.88
C ASP A 119 3.70 -8.16 -14.97
N TYR A 120 4.08 -8.29 -13.70
CA TYR A 120 3.29 -9.07 -12.72
C TYR A 120 1.90 -8.47 -12.47
N LEU A 121 1.79 -7.15 -12.38
CA LEU A 121 0.48 -6.48 -12.27
C LEU A 121 -0.39 -6.79 -13.49
N LYS A 122 0.17 -6.72 -14.71
CA LYS A 122 -0.56 -7.10 -15.93
C LYS A 122 -0.95 -8.58 -15.95
N GLU A 123 -0.09 -9.46 -15.46
CA GLU A 123 -0.37 -10.89 -15.38
C GLU A 123 -1.57 -11.16 -14.46
N LEU A 124 -1.55 -10.59 -13.25
CA LEU A 124 -2.64 -10.74 -12.28
C LEU A 124 -3.96 -10.15 -12.78
N ASN A 125 -3.91 -9.00 -13.45
CA ASN A 125 -5.09 -8.33 -14.00
C ASN A 125 -5.74 -9.05 -15.20
N LYS A 126 -5.14 -10.14 -15.71
CA LYS A 126 -5.77 -11.03 -16.70
C LYS A 126 -6.58 -12.15 -16.06
N ASP A 127 -6.41 -12.41 -14.76
CA ASP A 127 -7.13 -13.47 -14.04
C ASP A 127 -8.59 -13.06 -13.85
N ASP A 128 -9.52 -13.97 -14.15
CA ASP A 128 -10.95 -13.71 -14.05
C ASP A 128 -11.48 -13.69 -12.61
N GLU A 129 -10.69 -14.22 -11.65
CA GLU A 129 -10.97 -14.20 -10.22
C GLU A 129 -10.43 -12.93 -9.53
N ILE A 130 -9.52 -12.20 -10.17
CA ILE A 130 -8.96 -10.94 -9.66
C ILE A 130 -9.71 -9.77 -10.30
N PHE A 131 -10.30 -8.91 -9.47
CA PHE A 131 -10.92 -7.67 -9.97
C PHE A 131 -9.86 -6.64 -10.34
N SER A 132 -8.86 -6.46 -9.48
CA SER A 132 -7.73 -5.59 -9.78
C SER A 132 -6.50 -5.90 -8.94
N ALA A 133 -5.33 -5.80 -9.56
CA ALA A 133 -4.03 -5.71 -8.89
C ALA A 133 -3.42 -4.34 -9.19
N THR A 134 -3.02 -3.61 -8.15
CA THR A 134 -2.51 -2.24 -8.24
C THR A 134 -1.19 -2.07 -7.48
N PRO A 135 -0.35 -1.11 -7.88
CA PRO A 135 0.90 -0.80 -7.18
C PRO A 135 0.62 -0.14 -5.82
N ILE A 136 1.57 -0.33 -4.89
CA ILE A 136 1.66 0.44 -3.65
C ILE A 136 2.82 1.43 -3.79
N PHE A 137 2.59 2.68 -3.40
CA PHE A 137 3.61 3.72 -3.39
C PHE A 137 4.01 4.10 -1.98
N TYR A 138 5.30 4.32 -1.77
CA TYR A 138 5.87 4.79 -0.51
C TYR A 138 6.48 6.17 -0.69
N THR A 139 6.37 7.01 0.34
CA THR A 139 6.97 8.35 0.32
C THR A 139 8.50 8.27 0.24
N ASN A 140 9.11 7.30 0.97
CA ASN A 140 10.53 6.99 0.89
C ASN A 140 10.85 5.58 1.44
N GLU A 141 12.06 5.06 1.16
CA GLU A 141 12.50 3.70 1.54
C GLU A 141 12.66 3.48 3.05
N ASN A 142 12.82 4.56 3.82
CA ASN A 142 13.10 4.51 5.26
C ASN A 142 11.82 4.66 6.10
N ASP A 143 10.68 4.93 5.46
CA ASP A 143 9.38 5.11 6.08
C ASP A 143 8.35 4.11 5.52
N PRO A 144 8.42 2.83 5.94
CA PRO A 144 7.48 1.80 5.50
C PRO A 144 6.06 2.02 6.05
N ASN A 145 5.84 3.04 6.89
CA ASN A 145 4.54 3.35 7.45
C ASN A 145 3.82 4.49 6.72
N SER A 146 4.48 5.16 5.77
CA SER A 146 3.88 6.19 4.93
C SER A 146 3.69 5.68 3.49
N TYR A 147 2.46 5.34 3.14
CA TYR A 147 2.13 4.73 1.85
C TYR A 147 0.79 5.21 1.27
N PHE A 148 0.69 5.03 -0.04
CA PHE A 148 -0.51 5.17 -0.85
C PHE A 148 -0.78 3.86 -1.57
N VAL A 149 -1.92 3.23 -1.27
CA VAL A 149 -2.46 2.13 -2.06
C VAL A 149 -3.44 2.72 -3.06
N VAL A 150 -3.20 2.47 -4.34
CA VAL A 150 -4.07 2.97 -5.40
C VAL A 150 -5.27 2.06 -5.55
N LEU A 151 -6.47 2.62 -5.44
CA LEU A 151 -7.70 1.90 -5.72
C LEU A 151 -8.08 2.08 -7.19
N SER A 152 -8.81 1.11 -7.73
CA SER A 152 -9.32 1.11 -9.11
C SER A 152 -10.56 2.01 -9.24
N GLU A 153 -10.44 3.23 -8.75
CA GLU A 153 -11.54 4.16 -8.49
C GLU A 153 -11.10 5.60 -8.71
N VAL A 154 -12.01 6.44 -9.17
CA VAL A 154 -11.76 7.85 -9.51
C VAL A 154 -12.84 8.72 -8.87
N LEU A 155 -12.40 9.80 -8.22
CA LEU A 155 -13.25 10.83 -7.65
C LEU A 155 -13.12 12.09 -8.49
N THR A 156 -14.26 12.61 -8.94
CA THR A 156 -14.30 13.80 -9.81
C THR A 156 -15.36 14.79 -9.36
N LYS A 157 -15.17 16.04 -9.73
CA LYS A 157 -16.24 17.03 -9.79
C LYS A 157 -16.20 17.69 -11.16
N HIS A 158 -17.27 17.54 -11.93
CA HIS A 158 -17.40 18.21 -13.22
C HIS A 158 -17.46 19.74 -13.05
N ASP A 159 -17.02 20.47 -14.07
CA ASP A 159 -17.21 21.93 -14.11
C ASP A 159 -18.58 22.26 -14.69
N GLU A 160 -19.50 22.65 -13.81
CA GLU A 160 -20.89 23.00 -14.11
C GLU A 160 -21.02 24.15 -15.12
N ASN A 161 -19.98 24.97 -15.33
CA ASN A 161 -19.98 26.04 -16.32
C ASN A 161 -19.62 25.54 -17.74
N ILE A 162 -19.03 24.35 -17.84
CA ILE A 162 -18.48 23.80 -19.09
C ILE A 162 -19.32 22.64 -19.59
N VAL A 163 -19.76 21.75 -18.70
CA VAL A 163 -20.44 20.50 -19.05
C VAL A 163 -21.55 20.21 -18.04
N SER A 164 -22.68 19.67 -18.51
CA SER A 164 -23.73 19.23 -17.59
C SER A 164 -23.31 17.95 -16.86
N GLU A 165 -23.87 17.69 -15.67
CA GLU A 165 -23.56 16.45 -14.93
C GLU A 165 -23.86 15.19 -15.76
N SER A 166 -24.94 15.22 -16.56
CA SER A 166 -25.32 14.09 -17.41
C SER A 166 -24.28 13.85 -18.51
N ASP A 167 -23.92 14.90 -19.25
CA ASP A 167 -22.94 14.79 -20.34
C ASP A 167 -21.56 14.40 -19.80
N PHE A 168 -21.20 14.87 -18.60
CA PHE A 168 -19.96 14.48 -17.95
C PHE A 168 -19.94 13.01 -17.56
N LYS A 169 -21.06 12.46 -17.05
CA LYS A 169 -21.19 11.02 -16.75
C LYS A 169 -21.02 10.20 -18.02
N ASP A 170 -21.71 10.57 -19.09
CA ASP A 170 -21.59 9.90 -20.38
C ASP A 170 -20.13 9.94 -20.90
N TYR A 171 -19.48 11.11 -20.80
CA TYR A 171 -18.06 11.25 -21.12
C TYR A 171 -17.17 10.33 -20.26
N ALA A 172 -17.36 10.31 -18.95
CA ALA A 172 -16.58 9.47 -18.04
C ALA A 172 -16.75 7.98 -18.37
N GLU A 173 -17.95 7.52 -18.70
CA GLU A 173 -18.20 6.13 -19.09
C GLU A 173 -17.43 5.69 -20.33
N THR A 174 -17.17 6.62 -21.28
CA THR A 174 -16.30 6.36 -22.44
C THR A 174 -14.83 6.12 -22.05
N LYS A 175 -14.42 6.56 -20.86
CA LYS A 175 -13.07 6.43 -20.31
C LYS A 175 -12.89 5.18 -19.44
N ASN A 176 -13.63 4.11 -19.71
CA ASN A 176 -13.56 2.86 -18.95
C ASN A 176 -14.01 3.01 -17.47
N LEU A 177 -14.89 3.97 -17.18
CA LEU A 177 -15.48 4.16 -15.85
C LEU A 177 -16.93 3.68 -15.78
N GLU A 178 -17.35 3.34 -14.57
CA GLU A 178 -18.73 3.05 -14.17
C GLU A 178 -19.07 3.89 -12.93
N LEU A 179 -20.19 4.61 -12.96
CA LEU A 179 -20.61 5.44 -11.83
C LEU A 179 -21.12 4.54 -10.69
N ILE A 180 -20.48 4.65 -9.51
CA ILE A 180 -20.90 3.93 -8.30
C ILE A 180 -21.83 4.80 -7.46
N ASN A 181 -21.50 6.09 -7.33
CA ASN A 181 -22.26 7.01 -6.52
C ASN A 181 -22.05 8.45 -7.01
N ALA A 182 -23.00 9.33 -6.73
CA ALA A 182 -22.86 10.76 -6.93
C ALA A 182 -23.47 11.51 -5.74
N LYS A 183 -22.67 12.35 -5.08
CA LYS A 183 -23.12 13.12 -3.90
C LYS A 183 -22.41 14.47 -3.85
N TYR A 184 -23.16 15.53 -3.53
CA TYR A 184 -22.63 16.89 -3.38
C TYR A 184 -21.81 17.38 -4.58
N SER A 185 -22.31 17.14 -5.80
CA SER A 185 -21.64 17.40 -7.09
C SER A 185 -20.33 16.62 -7.32
N THR A 186 -19.93 15.72 -6.41
CA THR A 186 -18.85 14.76 -6.63
C THR A 186 -19.39 13.48 -7.24
N GLN A 187 -18.78 13.04 -8.34
CA GLN A 187 -19.04 11.74 -8.95
C GLN A 187 -17.93 10.77 -8.52
N TYR A 188 -18.34 9.58 -8.10
CA TYR A 188 -17.45 8.50 -7.68
C TYR A 188 -17.60 7.34 -8.66
N PHE A 189 -16.50 7.04 -9.33
CA PHE A 189 -16.44 6.04 -10.38
C PHE A 189 -15.53 4.88 -10.00
N LYS A 190 -15.86 3.71 -10.52
CA LYS A 190 -15.01 2.52 -10.54
C LYS A 190 -14.46 2.32 -11.94
N VAL A 191 -13.22 1.85 -12.05
CA VAL A 191 -12.65 1.41 -13.33
C VAL A 191 -13.27 0.06 -13.70
N LYS A 192 -13.88 -0.04 -14.89
CA LYS A 192 -14.58 -1.26 -15.34
C LYS A 192 -13.63 -2.42 -15.60
N ASN A 193 -12.50 -2.13 -16.25
CA ASN A 193 -11.48 -3.11 -16.61
C ASN A 193 -10.08 -2.59 -16.27
N VAL A 194 -9.38 -3.25 -15.36
CA VAL A 194 -8.02 -2.89 -14.95
C VAL A 194 -7.07 -3.82 -15.68
N ALA A 195 -6.12 -3.28 -16.45
CA ALA A 195 -5.18 -4.08 -17.24
C ALA A 195 -3.74 -3.98 -16.73
N THR A 196 -3.35 -2.84 -16.18
CA THR A 196 -1.99 -2.52 -15.75
C THR A 196 -1.90 -2.22 -14.26
N GLY A 197 -3.01 -1.82 -13.63
CA GLY A 197 -3.06 -1.37 -12.25
C GLY A 197 -2.88 0.14 -12.08
N PHE A 198 -2.64 0.88 -13.17
CA PHE A 198 -2.43 2.34 -13.16
C PHE A 198 -3.62 3.12 -13.73
N GLU A 199 -4.66 2.44 -14.19
CA GLU A 199 -5.77 3.03 -14.94
C GLU A 199 -6.46 4.17 -14.17
N SER A 200 -6.67 4.03 -12.85
CA SER A 200 -7.31 5.10 -12.08
C SER A 200 -6.47 6.38 -12.04
N ILE A 201 -5.13 6.28 -12.01
CA ILE A 201 -4.21 7.42 -12.13
C ILE A 201 -4.32 8.04 -13.52
N GLU A 202 -4.18 7.23 -14.56
CA GLU A 202 -4.16 7.71 -15.95
C GLU A 202 -5.50 8.34 -16.36
N ILE A 203 -6.61 7.68 -16.02
CA ILE A 203 -7.95 8.20 -16.30
C ILE A 203 -8.21 9.48 -15.52
N ALA A 204 -7.82 9.53 -14.24
CA ALA A 204 -8.00 10.74 -13.43
C ALA A 204 -7.26 11.94 -14.04
N GLN A 205 -6.02 11.74 -14.49
CA GLN A 205 -5.24 12.76 -15.19
C GLN A 205 -5.91 13.18 -16.49
N GLN A 206 -6.34 12.23 -17.33
CA GLN A 206 -7.01 12.53 -18.61
C GLN A 206 -8.30 13.35 -18.41
N ILE A 207 -9.10 13.02 -17.38
CA ILE A 207 -10.32 13.77 -17.07
C ILE A 207 -9.98 15.20 -16.64
N TYR A 208 -9.02 15.38 -15.73
CA TYR A 208 -8.58 16.71 -15.32
C TYR A 208 -8.05 17.54 -16.50
N GLU A 209 -7.18 16.94 -17.32
CA GLU A 209 -6.55 17.60 -18.47
C GLU A 209 -7.52 17.90 -19.62
N SER A 210 -8.69 17.24 -19.65
CA SER A 210 -9.76 17.58 -20.60
C SER A 210 -10.42 18.93 -20.34
N GLY A 211 -10.23 19.50 -19.15
CA GLY A 211 -10.87 20.76 -18.72
C GLY A 211 -12.36 20.62 -18.42
N GLN A 212 -12.92 19.41 -18.43
CA GLN A 212 -14.34 19.16 -18.12
C GLN A 212 -14.60 18.98 -16.62
N ALA A 213 -13.55 18.91 -15.80
CA ALA A 213 -13.64 18.70 -14.36
C ALA A 213 -12.90 19.81 -13.60
N GLU A 214 -13.52 20.29 -12.52
CA GLU A 214 -12.85 21.16 -11.54
C GLU A 214 -11.71 20.40 -10.83
N TYR A 215 -11.93 19.13 -10.52
CA TYR A 215 -10.90 18.21 -10.04
C TYR A 215 -11.20 16.78 -10.45
N SER A 216 -10.13 15.98 -10.55
CA SER A 216 -10.20 14.55 -10.80
C SER A 216 -8.95 13.88 -10.23
N HIS A 217 -9.14 12.93 -9.32
CA HIS A 217 -8.05 12.20 -8.67
C HIS A 217 -8.42 10.74 -8.41
N PRO A 218 -7.43 9.83 -8.31
CA PRO A 218 -7.69 8.46 -7.89
C PRO A 218 -8.18 8.44 -6.45
N ASN A 219 -8.90 7.37 -6.08
CA ASN A 219 -9.13 7.06 -4.68
C ASN A 219 -7.95 6.24 -4.12
N PHE A 220 -7.69 6.38 -2.81
CA PHE A 220 -6.53 5.76 -2.17
C PHE A 220 -6.86 5.25 -0.77
N ILE A 221 -6.20 4.17 -0.36
CA ILE A 221 -5.97 3.90 1.06
C ILE A 221 -4.64 4.57 1.43
N VAL A 222 -4.67 5.47 2.39
CA VAL A 222 -3.52 6.30 2.75
C VAL A 222 -3.20 6.12 4.22
N LYS A 223 -1.91 5.91 4.52
CA LYS A 223 -1.35 6.05 5.86
C LYS A 223 -0.16 6.98 5.74
N ILE A 224 -0.13 8.03 6.57
CA ILE A 224 1.02 8.94 6.69
C ILE A 224 1.39 9.00 8.17
N GLU A 225 2.62 8.64 8.50
CA GLU A 225 3.18 8.80 9.83
C GLU A 225 3.98 10.09 9.90
N LEU A 226 3.63 10.96 10.85
CA LEU A 226 4.35 12.21 11.07
C LEU A 226 5.55 11.92 11.97
N HIS A 227 6.75 12.25 11.49
CA HIS A 227 8.02 12.14 12.23
C HIS A 227 8.51 13.50 12.70
#